data_AF-X5RZ79-F1
#
_entry.id   AF-X5RZ79-F1
#
_cell.length_a   1.000
_cell.length_b   1.000
_cell.length_c   1.000
_cell.angle_alpha   90.00
_cell.angle_beta   90.00
_cell.angle_gamma   90.00
#
_symmetry.space_group_name_H-M   'P 1'
#
loop_
_entity.id
_entity.type
_entity.pdbx_description
1 polymer ?
#
loop_
_entity_poly.entity_id
_entity_poly.type
_entity_poly.pdbx_seq_one_letter_code
_entity_poly.pdbx_strand_id
1 'polypeptide(L)'
;MKTDISAYFRLAGPMRPARLVATCLALSLAVPAMADEYRLGSQDKLNIRVAEWQTVEGTFRDWSAVNGEYSVGPAGNLSVPFVGELPAAGKTTSEVAAAISVALQRKLALSDKPEASVEMVQFRPFYISGEIQTPGQFPYVPELTVLKAISIAGGIRRNADLGTQLGKDLITAKGNFNIYDDQRVRLIVKRARIDADLAGKESFEAPKEVEGDPRLATIVADEMQILISDQKALKLKLQALDDLKGVLQSEIEALQKKIVNQQKQVDLAQQQADSIGPLAQKGLVANARLLSSQQSVTDLQGKILDYETAVLTAKQSVSKATQDAIDAQNTLNSRLAADRQQVEADLNEAALRVNMQQGLMAQASDPATTAAITNNNEEPALIYSLVRVTDGKTSEIDAKEDTPVLPGDVIKVKLAPTASQ
;
A
#
# COMPACT_ATOMS: atom_id res chain seq x y z
N MET A 1 -58.14 62.54 -22.34
CA MET A 1 -58.37 62.19 -23.76
C MET A 1 -58.27 60.67 -23.83
N LYS A 2 -59.36 59.88 -23.92
CA LYS A 2 -60.35 59.76 -25.03
C LYS A 2 -59.59 59.75 -26.36
N THR A 3 -59.53 58.67 -27.14
CA THR A 3 -60.60 57.87 -27.80
C THR A 3 -59.86 56.67 -28.43
N ASP A 4 -60.18 55.38 -28.30
CA ASP A 4 -61.38 54.58 -28.57
C ASP A 4 -61.87 54.61 -30.04
N ILE A 5 -62.04 53.41 -30.61
CA ILE A 5 -62.79 52.90 -31.80
C ILE A 5 -62.17 51.49 -32.06
N SER A 6 -62.68 50.39 -31.48
CA SER A 6 -63.84 49.55 -31.90
C SER A 6 -63.85 49.21 -33.40
N ALA A 7 -64.21 48.04 -33.90
CA ALA A 7 -64.60 46.71 -33.43
C ALA A 7 -64.99 45.95 -34.74
N TYR A 8 -65.05 44.62 -34.74
CA TYR A 8 -66.01 43.74 -35.47
C TYR A 8 -65.39 42.32 -35.50
N PHE A 9 -65.67 41.43 -34.55
CA PHE A 9 -66.89 40.64 -34.30
C PHE A 9 -67.05 39.39 -35.20
N ARG A 10 -66.81 38.23 -34.55
CA ARG A 10 -67.42 36.88 -34.65
C ARG A 10 -67.79 36.28 -36.01
N LEU A 11 -67.51 34.98 -36.16
CA LEU A 11 -68.54 33.93 -36.09
C LEU A 11 -67.93 32.52 -35.95
N ALA A 12 -68.56 31.71 -35.12
CA ALA A 12 -68.23 30.32 -34.83
C ALA A 12 -69.33 29.38 -35.37
N GLY A 13 -68.90 28.22 -35.89
CA GLY A 13 -69.66 26.97 -36.04
C GLY A 13 -70.40 26.76 -37.37
N PRO A 14 -70.91 25.54 -37.66
CA PRO A 14 -70.47 24.20 -37.23
C PRO A 14 -70.57 23.10 -38.34
N MET A 15 -70.34 21.84 -37.95
CA MET A 15 -70.81 20.57 -38.56
C MET A 15 -70.05 19.89 -39.71
N ARG A 16 -69.64 18.64 -39.43
CA ARG A 16 -69.32 17.54 -40.35
C ARG A 16 -70.61 17.05 -41.07
N PRO A 17 -70.52 16.33 -42.22
CA PRO A 17 -70.41 14.87 -42.12
C PRO A 17 -69.62 14.14 -43.23
N ALA A 18 -69.13 12.96 -42.86
CA ALA A 18 -69.11 11.70 -43.62
C ALA A 18 -68.21 11.49 -44.86
N ARG A 19 -67.34 10.48 -44.68
CA ARG A 19 -67.05 9.33 -45.57
C ARG A 19 -66.42 9.61 -46.95
N LEU A 20 -65.16 9.20 -47.08
CA LEU A 20 -64.74 8.28 -48.15
C LEU A 20 -63.49 7.51 -47.69
N VAL A 21 -63.72 6.24 -47.35
CA VAL A 21 -62.69 5.21 -47.23
C VAL A 21 -62.25 4.89 -48.66
N ALA A 22 -61.01 5.24 -49.00
CA ALA A 22 -60.37 4.82 -50.24
C ALA A 22 -59.22 3.88 -49.89
N THR A 23 -59.53 2.60 -49.96
CA THR A 23 -58.62 1.46 -49.81
C THR A 23 -57.68 1.43 -51.02
N CYS A 24 -56.50 2.06 -50.92
CA CYS A 24 -55.40 1.84 -51.86
C CYS A 24 -54.59 0.64 -51.39
N LEU A 25 -55.00 -0.53 -51.87
CA LEU A 25 -54.23 -1.76 -51.87
C LEU A 25 -53.04 -1.59 -52.84
N ALA A 26 -51.94 -1.00 -52.35
CA ALA A 26 -50.69 -0.93 -53.09
C ALA A 26 -49.90 -2.22 -52.84
N LEU A 27 -49.81 -3.00 -53.90
CA LEU A 27 -49.05 -4.22 -54.08
C LEU A 27 -47.64 -4.10 -53.48
N SER A 28 -47.39 -4.81 -52.39
CA SER A 28 -46.05 -5.03 -51.85
C SER A 28 -45.25 -5.87 -52.85
N LEU A 29 -44.39 -5.21 -53.64
CA LEU A 29 -43.27 -5.88 -54.27
C LEU A 29 -42.33 -6.35 -53.15
N ALA A 30 -42.46 -7.61 -52.78
CA ALA A 30 -41.44 -8.31 -52.01
C ALA A 30 -40.16 -8.32 -52.86
N VAL A 31 -39.28 -7.37 -52.62
CA VAL A 31 -37.88 -7.50 -53.03
C VAL A 31 -37.38 -8.71 -52.23
N PRO A 32 -36.97 -9.82 -52.86
CA PRO A 32 -36.29 -10.86 -52.12
C PRO A 32 -35.05 -10.18 -51.52
N ALA A 33 -34.97 -10.14 -50.20
CA ALA A 33 -33.73 -9.82 -49.52
C ALA A 33 -32.72 -10.85 -50.03
N MET A 34 -31.84 -10.43 -50.94
CA MET A 34 -30.67 -11.18 -51.32
C MET A 34 -29.85 -11.30 -50.04
N ALA A 35 -29.97 -12.43 -49.36
CA ALA A 35 -29.02 -12.80 -48.34
C ALA A 35 -27.67 -12.83 -49.07
N ASP A 36 -26.81 -11.85 -48.77
CA ASP A 36 -25.49 -11.76 -49.37
C ASP A 36 -24.74 -13.04 -48.96
N GLU A 37 -24.58 -13.94 -49.92
CA GLU A 37 -24.12 -15.30 -49.65
C GLU A 37 -22.67 -15.25 -49.15
N TYR A 38 -22.41 -15.82 -47.97
CA TYR A 38 -21.11 -15.69 -47.31
C TYR A 38 -19.98 -16.20 -48.20
N ARG A 39 -19.02 -15.33 -48.47
CA ARG A 39 -17.81 -15.66 -49.21
C ARG A 39 -16.70 -16.06 -48.25
N LEU A 40 -16.14 -17.23 -48.52
CA LEU A 40 -15.05 -17.81 -47.76
C LEU A 40 -13.81 -16.93 -47.83
N GLY A 41 -13.01 -16.94 -46.78
CA GLY A 41 -11.71 -16.29 -46.72
C GLY A 41 -10.76 -17.02 -45.78
N SER A 42 -9.57 -16.48 -45.61
CA SER A 42 -8.55 -17.09 -44.75
C SER A 42 -9.07 -17.28 -43.32
N GLN A 43 -8.62 -18.36 -42.67
CA GLN A 43 -9.01 -18.78 -41.32
C GLN A 43 -10.46 -19.30 -41.15
N ASP A 44 -11.26 -19.37 -42.22
CA ASP A 44 -12.52 -20.12 -42.18
C ASP A 44 -12.24 -21.62 -42.07
N LYS A 45 -13.09 -22.34 -41.31
CA LYS A 45 -13.05 -23.81 -41.20
C LYS A 45 -14.31 -24.42 -41.78
N LEU A 46 -14.10 -25.44 -42.60
CA LEU A 46 -15.12 -26.11 -43.39
C LEU A 46 -15.13 -27.59 -43.06
N ASN A 47 -16.31 -28.18 -42.96
CA ASN A 47 -16.50 -29.62 -42.90
C ASN A 47 -16.85 -30.10 -44.30
N ILE A 48 -16.02 -30.97 -44.85
CA ILE A 48 -16.20 -31.53 -46.18
C ILE A 48 -16.67 -32.97 -46.02
N ARG A 49 -17.74 -33.31 -46.74
CA ARG A 49 -18.24 -34.69 -46.85
C ARG A 49 -18.41 -35.04 -48.32
N VAL A 50 -17.89 -36.19 -48.73
CA VAL A 50 -17.98 -36.65 -50.11
C VAL A 50 -18.61 -38.04 -50.13
N ALA A 51 -19.69 -38.17 -50.88
CA ALA A 51 -20.36 -39.44 -51.14
C ALA A 51 -20.37 -39.72 -52.65
N GLU A 52 -20.15 -40.97 -53.02
CA GLU A 52 -20.27 -41.42 -54.41
C GLU A 52 -21.37 -42.48 -54.51
N TRP A 53 -22.27 -42.29 -55.47
CA TRP A 53 -23.26 -43.31 -55.82
C TRP A 53 -22.63 -44.29 -56.82
N GLN A 54 -22.43 -45.54 -56.42
CA GLN A 54 -21.87 -46.57 -57.30
C GLN A 54 -23.01 -47.24 -58.07
N THR A 55 -23.19 -46.84 -59.33
CA THR A 55 -24.27 -47.31 -60.20
C THR A 55 -24.27 -48.82 -60.46
N VAL A 56 -23.10 -49.47 -60.41
CA VAL A 56 -22.96 -50.93 -60.63
C VAL A 56 -23.36 -51.75 -59.40
N GLU A 57 -23.07 -51.24 -58.19
CA GLU A 57 -23.28 -51.96 -56.93
C GLU A 57 -24.58 -51.53 -56.21
N GLY A 58 -25.19 -50.41 -56.62
CA GLY A 58 -26.40 -49.86 -56.00
C GLY A 58 -26.18 -49.34 -54.58
N THR A 59 -24.93 -49.03 -54.22
CA THR A 59 -24.49 -48.65 -52.87
C THR A 59 -23.90 -47.24 -52.87
N PHE A 60 -23.95 -46.57 -51.71
CA PHE A 60 -23.22 -45.33 -51.46
C PHE A 60 -21.84 -45.66 -50.89
N ARG A 61 -20.80 -45.13 -51.52
CA ARG A 61 -19.45 -45.15 -50.95
C ARG A 61 -19.18 -43.84 -50.25
N ASP A 62 -18.91 -43.93 -48.95
CA ASP A 62 -18.44 -42.79 -48.17
C ASP A 62 -16.91 -42.65 -48.31
N TRP A 63 -16.44 -41.44 -48.58
CA TRP A 63 -15.04 -41.14 -48.81
C TRP A 63 -14.36 -40.66 -47.53
N SER A 64 -14.21 -41.57 -46.56
CA SER A 64 -13.64 -41.25 -45.24
C SER A 64 -12.21 -40.67 -45.29
N ALA A 65 -11.47 -40.89 -46.38
CA ALA A 65 -10.14 -40.31 -46.59
C ALA A 65 -10.15 -38.83 -47.04
N VAL A 66 -11.30 -38.32 -47.50
CA VAL A 66 -11.53 -36.92 -47.90
C VAL A 66 -12.45 -36.21 -46.90
N ASN A 67 -13.23 -36.95 -46.12
CA ASN A 67 -14.12 -36.37 -45.12
C ASN A 67 -13.34 -35.83 -43.94
N GLY A 68 -13.70 -34.63 -43.50
CA GLY A 68 -13.09 -34.03 -42.32
C GLY A 68 -13.21 -32.52 -42.29
N GLU A 69 -12.57 -31.94 -41.29
CA GLU A 69 -12.47 -30.49 -41.12
C GLU A 69 -11.21 -29.95 -41.78
N TYR A 70 -11.39 -28.94 -42.61
CA TYR A 70 -10.33 -28.28 -43.37
C TYR A 70 -10.39 -26.78 -43.14
N SER A 71 -9.24 -26.15 -42.95
CA SER A 71 -9.13 -24.70 -42.81
C SER A 71 -8.65 -24.06 -44.11
N VAL A 72 -9.22 -22.91 -44.46
CA VAL A 72 -8.73 -22.08 -45.56
C VAL A 72 -7.41 -21.43 -45.14
N GLY A 73 -6.35 -21.72 -45.89
CA GLY A 73 -5.00 -21.22 -45.61
C GLY A 73 -4.85 -19.71 -45.82
N PRO A 74 -3.71 -19.11 -45.41
CA PRO A 74 -3.46 -17.67 -45.55
C PRO A 74 -3.50 -17.15 -46.99
N ALA A 75 -3.16 -18.00 -47.97
CA ALA A 75 -3.23 -17.69 -49.39
C ALA A 75 -4.65 -17.83 -49.99
N GLY A 76 -5.65 -18.20 -49.18
CA GLY A 76 -7.02 -18.42 -49.65
C GLY A 76 -7.27 -19.78 -50.30
N ASN A 77 -6.30 -20.69 -50.23
CA ASN A 77 -6.41 -22.05 -50.75
C ASN A 77 -6.92 -23.02 -49.66
N LEU A 78 -7.68 -24.02 -50.10
CA LEU A 78 -8.16 -25.15 -49.32
C LEU A 78 -7.46 -26.41 -49.82
N SER A 79 -6.72 -27.08 -48.94
CA SER A 79 -5.97 -28.28 -49.29
C SER A 79 -6.81 -29.53 -48.97
N VAL A 80 -7.35 -30.16 -50.01
CA VAL A 80 -8.22 -31.34 -49.87
C VAL A 80 -7.48 -32.58 -50.42
N PRO A 81 -7.42 -33.70 -49.69
CA PRO A 81 -6.79 -34.93 -50.16
C PRO A 81 -7.32 -35.37 -51.53
N PHE A 82 -6.44 -35.88 -52.40
CA PHE A 82 -6.71 -36.31 -53.78
C PHE A 82 -7.13 -35.21 -54.77
N VAL A 83 -7.65 -34.07 -54.28
CA VAL A 83 -7.95 -32.86 -55.07
C VAL A 83 -6.72 -31.95 -55.21
N GLY A 84 -5.94 -31.80 -54.14
CA GLY A 84 -4.84 -30.84 -54.04
C GLY A 84 -5.30 -29.48 -53.50
N GLU A 85 -4.56 -28.42 -53.81
CA GLU A 85 -4.91 -27.06 -53.43
C GLU A 85 -6.00 -26.49 -54.33
N LEU A 86 -7.09 -26.02 -53.72
CA LEU A 86 -8.22 -25.40 -54.41
C LEU A 86 -8.39 -23.95 -53.94
N PRO A 87 -8.53 -22.95 -54.83
CA PRO A 87 -8.86 -21.60 -54.41
C PRO A 87 -10.28 -21.58 -53.82
N ALA A 88 -10.37 -21.23 -52.53
CA ALA A 88 -11.61 -21.15 -51.77
C ALA A 88 -11.98 -19.71 -51.40
N ALA A 89 -10.99 -18.82 -51.23
CA ALA A 89 -11.25 -17.42 -50.94
C ALA A 89 -12.13 -16.76 -52.02
N GLY A 90 -13.12 -16.00 -51.59
CA GLY A 90 -14.10 -15.32 -52.44
C GLY A 90 -15.23 -16.21 -52.97
N LYS A 91 -15.18 -17.54 -52.76
CA LYS A 91 -16.22 -18.48 -53.20
C LYS A 91 -17.22 -18.80 -52.09
N THR A 92 -18.40 -19.28 -52.46
CA THR A 92 -19.38 -19.83 -51.52
C THR A 92 -19.09 -21.30 -51.21
N THR A 93 -19.69 -21.84 -50.14
CA THR A 93 -19.52 -23.26 -49.80
C THR A 93 -20.03 -24.18 -50.92
N SER A 94 -21.13 -23.81 -51.58
CA SER A 94 -21.69 -24.55 -52.73
C SER A 94 -20.76 -24.52 -53.94
N GLU A 95 -20.10 -23.39 -54.22
CA GLU A 95 -19.11 -23.29 -55.30
C GLU A 95 -17.87 -24.14 -55.02
N VAL A 96 -17.41 -24.18 -53.77
CA VAL A 96 -16.29 -25.03 -53.33
C VAL A 96 -16.69 -26.52 -53.41
N ALA A 97 -17.89 -26.88 -52.97
CA ALA A 97 -18.43 -28.24 -53.08
C ALA A 97 -18.48 -28.73 -54.54
N ALA A 98 -18.99 -27.90 -55.44
CA ALA A 98 -19.02 -28.20 -56.87
C ALA A 98 -17.60 -28.36 -57.45
N ALA A 99 -16.67 -27.50 -57.05
CA ALA A 99 -15.28 -27.56 -57.50
C ALA A 99 -14.55 -28.83 -57.01
N ILE A 100 -14.79 -29.25 -55.75
CA ILE A 100 -14.28 -30.51 -55.20
C ILE A 100 -14.83 -31.70 -55.97
N SER A 101 -16.14 -31.72 -56.22
CA SER A 101 -16.82 -32.79 -56.97
C SER A 101 -16.21 -32.98 -58.37
N VAL A 102 -16.00 -31.88 -59.10
CA VAL A 102 -15.39 -31.90 -60.44
C VAL A 102 -13.91 -32.29 -60.39
N ALA A 103 -13.17 -31.81 -59.40
CA ALA A 103 -11.75 -32.11 -59.27
C ALA A 103 -11.51 -33.59 -58.94
N LEU A 104 -12.28 -34.17 -58.02
CA LEU A 104 -12.23 -35.59 -57.69
C LEU A 104 -12.57 -36.48 -58.89
N GLN A 105 -13.65 -36.15 -59.62
CA GLN A 105 -14.04 -36.88 -60.82
C GLN A 105 -12.91 -36.95 -61.85
N ARG A 106 -12.26 -35.80 -62.11
CA ARG A 106 -11.17 -35.70 -63.10
C ARG A 106 -9.88 -36.38 -62.65
N LYS A 107 -9.48 -36.19 -61.39
CA LYS A 107 -8.20 -36.71 -60.87
C LYS A 107 -8.22 -38.22 -60.69
N LEU A 108 -9.38 -38.79 -60.38
CA LEU A 108 -9.54 -40.22 -60.09
C LEU A 108 -10.25 -41.00 -61.20
N ALA A 109 -10.54 -40.35 -62.33
CA ALA A 109 -11.21 -40.94 -63.49
C ALA A 109 -12.52 -41.68 -63.15
N LEU A 110 -13.32 -41.10 -62.24
CA LEU A 110 -14.59 -41.68 -61.80
C LEU A 110 -15.62 -41.60 -62.94
N SER A 111 -16.41 -42.66 -63.08
CA SER A 111 -17.47 -42.73 -64.12
C SER A 111 -18.62 -41.78 -63.80
N ASP A 112 -19.02 -41.73 -62.53
CA ASP A 112 -20.06 -40.85 -62.02
C ASP A 112 -19.45 -39.69 -61.22
N LYS A 113 -20.13 -38.54 -61.19
CA LYS A 113 -19.67 -37.37 -60.43
C LYS A 113 -19.96 -37.61 -58.94
N PRO A 114 -18.95 -37.62 -58.05
CA PRO A 114 -19.19 -37.71 -56.62
C PRO A 114 -19.91 -36.45 -56.12
N GLU A 115 -20.73 -36.59 -55.10
CA GLU A 115 -21.43 -35.50 -54.43
C GLU A 115 -20.63 -35.03 -53.22
N ALA A 116 -20.09 -33.82 -53.29
CA ALA A 116 -19.48 -33.16 -52.15
C ALA A 116 -20.47 -32.19 -51.48
N SER A 117 -20.52 -32.21 -50.15
CA SER A 117 -21.15 -31.21 -49.31
C SER A 117 -20.08 -30.50 -48.49
N VAL A 118 -20.19 -29.17 -48.42
CA VAL A 118 -19.27 -28.31 -47.66
C VAL A 118 -20.12 -27.48 -46.71
N GLU A 119 -19.88 -27.63 -45.41
CA GLU A 119 -20.58 -26.89 -44.36
C GLU A 119 -19.60 -26.02 -43.59
N MET A 120 -20.06 -24.85 -43.13
CA MET A 120 -19.25 -23.97 -42.29
C MET A 120 -19.18 -24.52 -40.86
N VAL A 121 -17.97 -24.79 -40.38
CA VAL A 121 -17.73 -25.18 -38.97
C VAL A 121 -17.47 -23.95 -38.11
N GLN A 122 -16.62 -23.05 -38.62
CA GLN A 122 -16.22 -21.86 -37.88
C GLN A 122 -15.85 -20.75 -38.87
N PHE A 123 -16.52 -19.62 -38.73
CA PHE A 123 -16.14 -18.39 -39.43
C PHE A 123 -14.82 -17.84 -38.89
N ARG A 124 -14.08 -17.13 -39.74
CA ARG A 124 -12.87 -16.42 -39.32
C ARG A 124 -13.17 -15.43 -38.19
N PRO A 125 -12.25 -15.29 -37.23
CA PRO A 125 -12.46 -14.46 -36.05
C PRO A 125 -12.55 -12.97 -36.41
N PHE A 126 -13.05 -12.19 -35.46
CA PHE A 126 -12.96 -10.72 -35.48
C PHE A 126 -12.07 -10.26 -34.31
N TYR A 127 -11.63 -9.00 -34.34
CA TYR A 127 -10.72 -8.45 -33.35
C TYR A 127 -11.32 -7.22 -32.67
N ILE A 128 -11.02 -7.03 -31.39
CA ILE A 128 -11.37 -5.82 -30.64
C ILE A 128 -10.11 -5.21 -30.04
N SER A 129 -9.98 -3.89 -30.18
CA SER A 129 -8.87 -3.10 -29.66
C SER A 129 -9.37 -1.78 -29.07
N GLY A 130 -8.63 -1.22 -28.10
CA GLY A 130 -8.96 0.05 -27.45
C GLY A 130 -9.47 -0.10 -26.01
N GLU A 131 -10.35 0.81 -25.60
CA GLU A 131 -10.81 0.99 -24.20
C GLU A 131 -11.87 -0.04 -23.77
N ILE A 132 -11.49 -1.31 -23.71
CA ILE A 132 -12.35 -2.43 -23.29
C ILE A 132 -11.62 -3.36 -22.31
N GLN A 133 -12.35 -4.24 -21.62
CA GLN A 133 -11.79 -5.12 -20.58
C GLN A 133 -10.78 -6.13 -21.13
N THR A 134 -11.13 -6.86 -22.20
CA THR A 134 -10.23 -7.88 -22.78
C THR A 134 -10.01 -7.64 -24.28
N PRO A 135 -8.94 -6.93 -24.68
CA PRO A 135 -8.60 -6.77 -26.10
C PRO A 135 -8.02 -8.06 -26.68
N GLY A 136 -8.35 -8.35 -27.94
CA GLY A 136 -7.88 -9.55 -28.59
C GLY A 136 -8.80 -10.09 -29.69
N GLN A 137 -8.62 -11.37 -29.97
CA GLN A 137 -9.31 -12.13 -31.01
C GLN A 137 -10.53 -12.86 -30.44
N PHE A 138 -11.65 -12.80 -31.13
CA PHE A 138 -12.91 -13.42 -30.71
C PHE A 138 -13.55 -14.25 -31.84
N PRO A 139 -14.22 -15.38 -31.51
CA PRO A 139 -14.93 -16.18 -32.50
C PRO A 139 -16.16 -15.44 -33.02
N TYR A 140 -16.38 -15.45 -34.33
CA TYR A 140 -17.55 -14.84 -34.95
C TYR A 140 -18.78 -15.74 -34.87
N VAL A 141 -19.95 -15.12 -34.65
CA VAL A 141 -21.27 -15.75 -34.69
C VAL A 141 -22.19 -14.92 -35.59
N PRO A 142 -23.11 -15.53 -36.35
CA PRO A 142 -24.08 -14.78 -37.15
C PRO A 142 -24.88 -13.75 -36.33
N GLU A 143 -25.30 -12.66 -36.98
CA GLU A 143 -26.05 -11.55 -36.36
C GLU A 143 -25.30 -10.82 -35.24
N LEU A 144 -23.96 -10.79 -35.33
CA LEU A 144 -23.10 -10.05 -34.40
C LEU A 144 -23.15 -8.54 -34.69
N THR A 145 -23.42 -7.74 -33.67
CA THR A 145 -23.34 -6.27 -33.70
C THR A 145 -22.17 -5.79 -32.86
N VAL A 146 -21.78 -4.51 -33.01
CA VAL A 146 -20.72 -3.89 -32.19
C VAL A 146 -21.03 -4.02 -30.70
N LEU A 147 -22.28 -3.82 -30.28
CA LEU A 147 -22.69 -3.98 -28.88
C LEU A 147 -22.49 -5.41 -28.36
N LYS A 148 -22.92 -6.42 -29.13
CA LYS A 148 -22.73 -7.83 -28.77
C LYS A 148 -21.24 -8.17 -28.70
N ALA A 149 -20.45 -7.69 -29.66
CA ALA A 149 -19.01 -7.90 -29.71
C ALA A 149 -18.28 -7.32 -28.48
N ILE A 150 -18.60 -6.08 -28.10
CA ILE A 150 -18.05 -5.44 -26.90
C ILE A 150 -18.47 -6.18 -25.63
N SER A 151 -19.72 -6.66 -25.58
CA SER A 151 -20.22 -7.46 -24.46
C SER A 151 -19.43 -8.77 -24.29
N ILE A 152 -19.09 -9.43 -25.40
CA ILE A 152 -18.25 -10.65 -25.40
C ILE A 152 -16.84 -10.33 -24.89
N ALA A 153 -16.30 -9.14 -25.18
CA ALA A 153 -15.01 -8.68 -24.68
C ALA A 153 -15.04 -8.14 -23.23
N GLY A 154 -16.08 -8.47 -22.45
CA GLY A 154 -16.22 -8.11 -21.04
C GLY A 154 -16.72 -6.69 -20.80
N GLY A 155 -17.11 -5.96 -21.83
CA GLY A 155 -17.55 -4.56 -21.74
C GLY A 155 -16.40 -3.57 -21.60
N ILE A 156 -16.74 -2.35 -21.19
CA ILE A 156 -15.79 -1.23 -21.09
C ILE A 156 -14.89 -1.42 -19.86
N ARG A 157 -13.62 -1.01 -19.99
CA ARG A 157 -12.72 -0.91 -18.85
C ARG A 157 -13.25 0.16 -17.88
N ARG A 158 -13.90 -0.27 -16.78
CA ARG A 158 -14.44 0.66 -15.79
C ARG A 158 -13.29 1.30 -15.01
N ASN A 159 -13.08 2.61 -15.19
CA ASN A 159 -12.23 3.43 -14.31
C ASN A 159 -12.89 3.73 -12.95
N ALA A 160 -14.09 3.19 -12.68
CA ALA A 160 -14.87 3.42 -11.47
C ALA A 160 -14.17 2.97 -10.17
N ASP A 161 -13.24 2.01 -10.24
CA ASP A 161 -12.46 1.59 -9.06
C ASP A 161 -11.42 2.62 -8.62
N LEU A 162 -11.01 3.53 -9.51
CA LEU A 162 -9.99 4.53 -9.20
C LEU A 162 -10.47 5.50 -8.11
N GLY A 163 -11.74 5.93 -8.15
CA GLY A 163 -12.31 6.83 -7.15
C GLY A 163 -12.43 6.22 -5.76
N THR A 164 -12.89 4.97 -5.69
CA THR A 164 -13.01 4.23 -4.42
C THR A 164 -11.64 3.95 -3.80
N GLN A 165 -10.65 3.60 -4.63
CA GLN A 165 -9.28 3.35 -4.18
C GLN A 165 -8.61 4.65 -3.70
N LEU A 166 -8.72 5.75 -4.44
CA LEU A 166 -8.16 7.05 -4.05
C LEU A 166 -8.77 7.57 -2.74
N GLY A 167 -10.08 7.39 -2.53
CA GLY A 167 -10.74 7.71 -1.26
C GLY A 167 -10.19 6.89 -0.08
N LYS A 168 -10.00 5.58 -0.28
CA LYS A 168 -9.39 4.71 0.74
C LYS A 168 -7.94 5.10 1.04
N ASP A 169 -7.17 5.43 0.01
CA ASP A 169 -5.77 5.82 0.14
C ASP A 169 -5.66 7.16 0.89
N LEU A 170 -6.54 8.12 0.62
CA LEU A 170 -6.62 9.39 1.36
C LEU A 170 -7.01 9.17 2.84
N ILE A 171 -8.00 8.32 3.11
CA ILE A 171 -8.40 7.99 4.50
C ILE A 171 -7.21 7.34 5.24
N THR A 172 -6.52 6.41 4.59
CA THR A 172 -5.36 5.72 5.17
C THR A 172 -4.21 6.70 5.42
N ALA A 173 -3.90 7.56 4.44
CA ALA A 173 -2.85 8.55 4.57
C ALA A 173 -3.15 9.57 5.68
N LYS A 174 -4.40 10.04 5.78
CA LYS A 174 -4.85 10.93 6.87
C LYS A 174 -4.81 10.25 8.24
N GLY A 175 -5.22 8.98 8.32
CA GLY A 175 -5.12 8.19 9.55
C GLY A 175 -3.68 8.06 10.03
N ASN A 176 -2.78 7.67 9.13
CA ASN A 176 -1.35 7.55 9.41
C ASN A 176 -0.70 8.90 9.76
N PHE A 177 -1.07 9.97 9.05
CA PHE A 177 -0.62 11.32 9.35
C PHE A 177 -0.93 11.70 10.80
N ASN A 178 -2.16 11.50 11.25
CA ASN A 178 -2.56 11.84 12.62
C ASN A 178 -1.74 11.07 13.67
N ILE A 179 -1.44 9.79 13.41
CA ILE A 179 -0.63 8.94 14.31
C ILE A 179 0.81 9.46 14.39
N TYR A 180 1.45 9.68 13.25
CA TYR A 180 2.85 10.12 13.22
C TYR A 180 3.01 11.56 13.69
N ASP A 181 2.02 12.42 13.44
CA ASP A 181 2.00 13.77 13.97
C ASP A 181 1.84 13.77 15.49
N ASP A 182 0.97 12.93 16.05
CA ASP A 182 0.85 12.76 17.51
C ASP A 182 2.18 12.32 18.14
N GLN A 183 2.84 11.32 17.54
CA GLN A 183 4.15 10.86 17.99
C GLN A 183 5.19 11.97 17.91
N ARG A 184 5.23 12.73 16.81
CA ARG A 184 6.14 13.86 16.61
C ARG A 184 5.97 14.91 17.70
N VAL A 185 4.74 15.31 18.00
CA VAL A 185 4.45 16.33 19.03
C VAL A 185 4.91 15.85 20.41
N ARG A 186 4.61 14.59 20.79
CA ARG A 186 5.08 14.02 22.07
C ARG A 186 6.61 14.00 22.16
N LEU A 187 7.29 13.59 21.10
CA LEU A 187 8.76 13.54 21.06
C LEU A 187 9.38 14.94 21.21
N ILE A 188 8.79 15.98 20.60
CA ILE A 188 9.24 17.36 20.76
C ILE A 188 9.16 17.81 22.23
N VAL A 189 8.03 17.53 22.90
CA VAL A 189 7.86 17.88 24.32
C VAL A 189 8.79 17.07 25.21
N LYS A 190 8.91 15.76 24.96
CA LYS A 190 9.82 14.87 25.69
C LYS A 190 11.27 15.31 25.57
N ARG A 191 11.71 15.74 24.37
CA ARG A 191 13.04 16.32 24.17
C ARG A 191 13.24 17.55 25.05
N ALA A 192 12.29 18.48 25.05
CA ALA A 192 12.37 19.69 25.87
C ALA A 192 12.46 19.38 27.37
N ARG A 193 11.72 18.37 27.84
CA ARG A 193 11.85 17.86 29.21
C ARG A 193 13.25 17.30 29.48
N ILE A 194 13.81 16.47 28.59
CA ILE A 194 15.17 15.93 28.75
C ILE A 194 16.21 17.04 28.78
N ASP A 195 16.10 18.03 27.91
CA ASP A 195 17.00 19.18 27.86
C ASP A 195 16.92 20.01 29.15
N ALA A 196 15.73 20.16 29.72
CA ALA A 196 15.54 20.81 31.02
C ALA A 196 16.14 20.00 32.18
N ASP A 197 15.99 18.67 32.17
CA ASP A 197 16.54 17.80 33.20
C ASP A 197 18.08 17.78 33.16
N LEU A 198 18.68 17.68 31.97
CA LEU A 198 20.12 17.82 31.75
C LEU A 198 20.66 19.18 32.21
N ALA A 199 19.86 20.24 32.08
CA ALA A 199 20.20 21.58 32.54
C ALA A 199 19.91 21.82 34.04
N GLY A 200 19.32 20.84 34.74
CA GLY A 200 18.95 20.97 36.16
C GLY A 200 17.83 21.98 36.43
N LYS A 201 16.92 22.20 35.46
CA LYS A 201 15.79 23.12 35.62
C LYS A 201 14.59 22.40 36.23
N GLU A 202 13.90 23.05 37.17
CA GLU A 202 12.70 22.49 37.84
C GLU A 202 11.43 22.50 36.96
N SER A 203 11.47 23.18 35.83
CA SER A 203 10.38 23.26 34.86
C SER A 203 10.91 23.53 33.45
N PHE A 204 10.05 23.35 32.45
CA PHE A 204 10.35 23.64 31.06
C PHE A 204 9.16 24.29 30.36
N GLU A 205 9.44 25.12 29.36
CA GLU A 205 8.41 25.79 28.56
C GLU A 205 7.97 24.92 27.39
N ALA A 206 6.73 25.12 26.95
CA ALA A 206 6.20 24.43 25.78
C ALA A 206 7.00 24.83 24.53
N PRO A 207 7.48 23.86 23.73
CA PRO A 207 8.27 24.17 22.53
C PRO A 207 7.46 24.95 21.49
N LYS A 208 8.08 25.97 20.89
CA LYS A 208 7.44 26.85 19.89
C LYS A 208 7.05 26.11 18.61
N GLU A 209 7.73 25.01 18.30
CA GLU A 209 7.50 24.20 17.10
C GLU A 209 6.10 23.57 17.05
N VAL A 210 5.46 23.42 18.21
CA VAL A 210 4.12 22.81 18.36
C VAL A 210 3.12 23.77 18.99
N GLU A 211 3.42 25.07 18.96
CA GLU A 211 2.57 26.12 19.50
C GLU A 211 1.20 26.12 18.78
N GLY A 212 0.12 26.05 19.55
CA GLY A 212 -1.25 25.98 19.03
C GLY A 212 -1.85 24.57 18.90
N ASP A 213 -1.10 23.50 19.17
CA ASP A 213 -1.68 22.15 19.22
C ASP A 213 -2.58 21.99 20.47
N PRO A 214 -3.86 21.61 20.33
CA PRO A 214 -4.78 21.46 21.46
C PRO A 214 -4.35 20.37 22.46
N ARG A 215 -3.53 19.41 22.05
CA ARG A 215 -3.02 18.31 22.90
C ARG A 215 -1.82 18.73 23.75
N LEU A 216 -1.21 19.87 23.42
CA LEU A 216 0.05 20.31 24.02
C LEU A 216 -0.05 20.47 25.54
N ALA A 217 -1.14 21.06 26.03
CA ALA A 217 -1.35 21.29 27.46
C ALA A 217 -1.33 19.98 28.26
N THR A 218 -1.99 18.94 27.76
CA THR A 218 -1.99 17.62 28.41
C THR A 218 -0.62 16.94 28.37
N ILE A 219 0.06 16.97 27.21
CA ILE A 219 1.37 16.31 27.05
C ILE A 219 2.43 17.00 27.93
N VAL A 220 2.43 18.33 27.98
CA VAL A 220 3.36 19.10 28.83
C VAL A 220 3.08 18.83 30.31
N ALA A 221 1.82 18.75 30.73
CA ALA A 221 1.48 18.43 32.11
C ALA A 221 2.01 17.05 32.54
N ASP A 222 1.82 16.03 31.69
CA ASP A 222 2.32 14.67 31.94
C ASP A 222 3.85 14.63 32.02
N GLU A 223 4.56 15.24 31.06
CA GLU A 223 6.02 15.29 31.05
C GLU A 223 6.60 16.13 32.20
N MET A 224 5.89 17.16 32.66
CA MET A 224 6.29 17.95 33.82
C MET A 224 6.15 17.17 35.12
N GLN A 225 5.14 16.31 35.26
CA GLN A 225 5.04 15.40 36.41
C GLN A 225 6.19 14.41 36.44
N ILE A 226 6.59 13.87 35.27
CA ILE A 226 7.75 12.98 35.16
C ILE A 226 9.04 13.70 35.61
N LEU A 227 9.29 14.91 35.09
CA LEU A 227 10.46 15.72 35.47
C LEU A 227 10.54 15.93 36.99
N ILE A 228 9.44 16.38 37.60
CA ILE A 228 9.39 16.64 39.04
C ILE A 228 9.64 15.36 39.85
N SER A 229 9.07 14.23 39.41
CA SER A 229 9.25 12.94 40.06
C SER A 229 10.72 12.48 40.02
N ASP A 230 11.35 12.56 38.85
CA ASP A 230 12.72 12.10 38.65
C ASP A 230 13.72 12.98 39.42
N GLN A 231 13.54 14.29 39.40
CA GLN A 231 14.37 15.23 40.17
C GLN A 231 14.20 15.03 41.68
N LYS A 232 12.97 14.79 42.15
CA LYS A 232 12.71 14.49 43.56
C LYS A 232 13.40 13.19 43.98
N ALA A 233 13.36 12.15 43.15
CA ALA A 233 14.02 10.88 43.43
C ALA A 233 15.55 11.04 43.55
N LEU A 234 16.17 11.76 42.62
CA LEU A 234 17.61 12.06 42.68
C LEU A 234 17.95 12.88 43.92
N LYS A 235 17.19 13.94 44.20
CA LYS A 235 17.40 14.81 45.36
C LYS A 235 17.35 14.04 46.68
N LEU A 236 16.34 13.18 46.86
CA LEU A 236 16.21 12.35 48.06
C LEU A 236 17.38 11.37 48.21
N LYS A 237 17.84 10.78 47.10
CA LYS A 237 19.00 9.88 47.11
C LYS A 237 20.29 10.61 47.50
N LEU A 238 20.53 11.77 46.92
CA LEU A 238 21.71 12.60 47.25
C LEU A 238 21.66 13.08 48.69
N GLN A 239 20.49 13.47 49.19
CA GLN A 239 20.30 13.87 50.58
C GLN A 239 20.60 12.71 51.54
N ALA A 240 20.11 11.50 51.27
CA ALA A 240 20.39 10.34 52.12
C ALA A 240 21.89 9.99 52.18
N LEU A 241 22.62 10.15 51.05
CA LEU A 241 24.07 10.00 51.02
C LEU A 241 24.79 11.12 51.78
N ASP A 242 24.25 12.34 51.75
CA ASP A 242 24.78 13.47 52.50
C ASP A 242 24.60 13.30 54.02
N ASP A 243 23.41 12.89 54.44
CA ASP A 243 23.10 12.56 55.84
C ASP A 243 24.03 11.43 56.35
N LEU A 244 24.26 10.38 55.54
CA LEU A 244 25.19 9.30 55.88
C LEU A 244 26.62 9.82 56.08
N LYS A 245 27.12 10.70 55.19
CA LYS A 245 28.43 11.33 55.37
C LYS A 245 28.49 12.14 56.67
N GLY A 246 27.44 12.89 57.00
CA GLY A 246 27.36 13.66 58.24
C GLY A 246 27.45 12.78 59.50
N VAL A 247 26.76 11.63 59.50
CA VAL A 247 26.84 10.64 60.58
C VAL A 247 28.26 10.08 60.71
N LEU A 248 28.87 9.65 59.60
CA LEU A 248 30.23 9.10 59.60
C LEU A 248 31.29 10.14 60.01
N GLN A 249 31.12 11.41 59.62
CA GLN A 249 32.00 12.49 60.06
C GLN A 249 31.91 12.70 61.58
N SER A 250 30.70 12.69 62.13
CA SER A 250 30.48 12.77 63.58
C SER A 250 31.11 11.58 64.32
N GLU A 251 31.06 10.38 63.73
CA GLU A 251 31.73 9.19 64.26
C GLU A 251 33.26 9.33 64.26
N ILE A 252 33.85 9.82 63.16
CA ILE A 252 35.29 10.10 63.06
C ILE A 252 35.72 11.09 64.15
N GLU A 253 34.98 12.18 64.34
CA GLU A 253 35.28 13.16 65.38
C GLU A 253 35.22 12.55 66.79
N ALA A 254 34.24 11.70 67.06
CA ALA A 254 34.11 11.01 68.34
C ALA A 254 35.27 10.03 68.59
N LEU A 255 35.68 9.26 67.57
CA LEU A 255 36.82 8.37 67.64
C LEU A 255 38.14 9.14 67.83
N GLN A 256 38.33 10.27 67.15
CA GLN A 256 39.49 11.13 67.34
C GLN A 256 39.57 11.67 68.78
N LYS A 257 38.44 12.09 69.37
CA LYS A 257 38.41 12.49 70.79
C LYS A 257 38.76 11.31 71.72
N LYS A 258 38.32 10.09 71.40
CA LYS A 258 38.71 8.88 72.14
C LYS A 258 40.22 8.61 72.03
N ILE A 259 40.81 8.73 70.85
CA ILE A 259 42.27 8.60 70.62
C ILE A 259 43.03 9.60 71.51
N VAL A 260 42.65 10.88 71.50
CA VAL A 260 43.31 11.91 72.32
C VAL A 260 43.19 11.60 73.82
N ASN A 261 42.04 11.14 74.29
CA ASN A 261 41.87 10.76 75.70
C ASN A 261 42.65 9.50 76.07
N GLN A 262 42.71 8.52 75.16
CA GLN A 262 43.45 7.28 75.33
C GLN A 262 44.97 7.56 75.36
N GLN A 263 45.45 8.49 74.53
CA GLN A 263 46.84 8.93 74.53
C GLN A 263 47.24 9.52 75.88
N LYS A 264 46.39 10.36 76.49
CA LYS A 264 46.65 10.87 77.85
C LYS A 264 46.79 9.75 78.89
N GLN A 265 46.03 8.67 78.77
CA GLN A 265 46.16 7.51 79.66
C GLN A 265 47.46 6.75 79.43
N VAL A 266 47.87 6.59 78.16
CA VAL A 266 49.18 6.02 77.79
C VAL A 266 50.30 6.85 78.40
N ASP A 267 50.26 8.17 78.27
CA ASP A 267 51.29 9.07 78.80
C ASP A 267 51.43 8.95 80.33
N LEU A 268 50.31 8.88 81.06
CA LEU A 268 50.30 8.69 82.52
C LEU A 268 50.83 7.30 82.92
N ALA A 269 50.40 6.26 82.23
CA ALA A 269 50.86 4.89 82.50
C ALA A 269 52.36 4.72 82.18
N GLN A 270 52.85 5.41 81.14
CA GLN A 270 54.26 5.45 80.77
C GLN A 270 55.09 6.16 81.84
N GLN A 271 54.67 7.35 82.31
CA GLN A 271 55.33 8.05 83.41
C GLN A 271 55.42 7.18 84.67
N GLN A 272 54.36 6.41 84.97
CA GLN A 272 54.36 5.47 86.08
C GLN A 272 55.38 4.35 85.86
N ALA A 273 55.40 3.71 84.68
CA ALA A 273 56.37 2.66 84.35
C ALA A 273 57.82 3.16 84.42
N ASP A 274 58.09 4.36 83.90
CA ASP A 274 59.40 5.00 83.90
C ASP A 274 59.88 5.33 85.32
N SER A 275 58.96 5.72 86.22
CA SER A 275 59.29 5.96 87.62
C SER A 275 59.61 4.68 88.40
N ILE A 276 58.97 3.56 88.04
CA ILE A 276 59.17 2.25 88.68
C ILE A 276 60.46 1.57 88.20
N GLY A 277 60.87 1.79 86.95
CA GLY A 277 62.04 1.15 86.32
C GLY A 277 63.33 1.23 87.17
N PRO A 278 63.81 2.43 87.54
CA PRO A 278 65.02 2.59 88.36
C PRO A 278 64.90 1.96 89.76
N LEU A 279 63.70 1.94 90.34
CA LEU A 279 63.44 1.33 91.65
C LEU A 279 63.47 -0.20 91.58
N ALA A 280 62.91 -0.78 90.51
CA ALA A 280 62.97 -2.22 90.26
C ALA A 280 64.41 -2.69 89.99
N GLN A 281 65.20 -1.93 89.23
CA GLN A 281 66.63 -2.24 88.97
C GLN A 281 67.48 -2.26 90.25
N LYS A 282 67.13 -1.43 91.25
CA LYS A 282 67.77 -1.40 92.57
C LYS A 282 67.19 -2.43 93.55
N GLY A 283 66.24 -3.27 93.13
CA GLY A 283 65.58 -4.27 93.96
C GLY A 283 64.57 -3.71 94.97
N LEU A 284 64.19 -2.43 94.87
CA LEU A 284 63.31 -1.74 95.82
C LEU A 284 61.82 -1.95 95.53
N VAL A 285 61.48 -2.47 94.35
CA VAL A 285 60.10 -2.81 93.93
C VAL A 285 60.13 -4.14 93.18
N ALA A 286 59.09 -4.96 93.35
CA ALA A 286 58.96 -6.23 92.66
C ALA A 286 58.90 -6.06 91.13
N ASN A 287 59.69 -6.85 90.39
CA ASN A 287 59.75 -6.80 88.93
C ASN A 287 58.39 -7.08 88.25
N ALA A 288 57.54 -7.90 88.89
CA ALA A 288 56.17 -8.14 88.45
C ALA A 288 55.34 -6.85 88.32
N ARG A 289 55.59 -5.85 89.18
CA ARG A 289 54.89 -4.57 89.13
C ARG A 289 55.33 -3.73 87.92
N LEU A 290 56.63 -3.72 87.61
CA LEU A 290 57.14 -3.07 86.39
C LEU A 290 56.54 -3.72 85.14
N LEU A 291 56.55 -5.06 85.07
CA LEU A 291 55.96 -5.80 83.95
C LEU A 291 54.46 -5.50 83.80
N SER A 292 53.69 -5.47 84.90
CA SER A 292 52.26 -5.15 84.85
C SER A 292 51.99 -3.72 84.35
N SER A 293 52.86 -2.75 84.71
CA SER A 293 52.75 -1.36 84.23
C SER A 293 53.07 -1.26 82.74
N GLN A 294 54.09 -1.98 82.27
CA GLN A 294 54.43 -2.05 80.85
C GLN A 294 53.33 -2.76 80.03
N GLN A 295 52.78 -3.86 80.53
CA GLN A 295 51.61 -4.51 79.92
C GLN A 295 50.43 -3.54 79.80
N SER A 296 50.16 -2.76 80.85
CA SER A 296 49.11 -1.73 80.80
C SER A 296 49.37 -0.67 79.73
N VAL A 297 50.62 -0.22 79.54
CA VAL A 297 50.96 0.72 78.44
C VAL A 297 50.66 0.08 77.09
N THR A 298 51.13 -1.15 76.87
CA THR A 298 50.92 -1.88 75.60
C THR A 298 49.43 -2.09 75.31
N ASP A 299 48.63 -2.48 76.31
CA ASP A 299 47.18 -2.65 76.15
C ASP A 299 46.48 -1.33 75.79
N LEU A 300 46.89 -0.22 76.42
CA LEU A 300 46.34 1.10 76.12
C LEU A 300 46.73 1.59 74.73
N GLN A 301 47.96 1.29 74.27
CA GLN A 301 48.43 1.55 72.91
C GLN A 301 47.67 0.70 71.88
N GLY A 302 47.41 -0.58 72.18
CA GLY A 302 46.58 -1.45 71.35
C GLY A 302 45.20 -0.84 71.06
N LYS A 303 44.54 -0.28 72.10
CA LYS A 303 43.25 0.42 71.92
C LYS A 303 43.34 1.65 71.02
N ILE A 304 44.47 2.37 71.02
CA ILE A 304 44.66 3.50 70.10
C ILE A 304 44.67 2.99 68.66
N LEU A 305 45.41 1.91 68.38
CA LEU A 305 45.47 1.29 67.06
C LEU A 305 44.09 0.80 66.59
N ASP A 306 43.28 0.25 67.50
CA ASP A 306 41.89 -0.15 67.18
C ASP A 306 41.04 1.08 66.79
N TYR A 307 41.15 2.19 67.53
CA TYR A 307 40.42 3.42 67.20
C TYR A 307 40.92 4.08 65.90
N GLU A 308 42.23 4.08 65.64
CA GLU A 308 42.79 4.57 64.39
C GLU A 308 42.30 3.75 63.20
N THR A 309 42.26 2.43 63.36
CA THR A 309 41.69 1.52 62.36
C THR A 309 40.22 1.84 62.12
N ALA A 310 39.42 2.03 63.17
CA ALA A 310 38.02 2.44 63.05
C ALA A 310 37.87 3.79 62.30
N VAL A 311 38.71 4.78 62.60
CA VAL A 311 38.73 6.07 61.87
C VAL A 311 39.02 5.85 60.38
N LEU A 312 39.99 4.99 60.04
CA LEU A 312 40.31 4.69 58.64
C LEU A 312 39.11 4.03 57.93
N THR A 313 38.44 3.08 58.57
CA THR A 313 37.24 2.44 57.98
C THR A 313 36.09 3.44 57.78
N ALA A 314 35.85 4.33 58.75
CA ALA A 314 34.83 5.38 58.62
C ALA A 314 35.17 6.37 57.50
N LYS A 315 36.44 6.79 57.37
CA LYS A 315 36.91 7.63 56.25
C LYS A 315 36.71 6.95 54.90
N GLN A 316 37.00 5.66 54.80
CA GLN A 316 36.75 4.89 53.57
C GLN A 316 35.26 4.89 53.21
N SER A 317 34.37 4.74 54.19
CA SER A 317 32.92 4.81 54.00
C SER A 317 32.44 6.21 53.56
N VAL A 318 33.02 7.30 54.07
CA VAL A 318 32.75 8.67 53.58
C VAL A 318 33.15 8.84 52.12
N SER A 319 34.34 8.35 51.75
CA SER A 319 34.81 8.38 50.36
C SER A 319 33.89 7.56 49.44
N LYS A 320 33.42 6.38 49.89
CA LYS A 320 32.48 5.56 49.15
C LYS A 320 31.13 6.25 48.96
N ALA A 321 30.55 6.82 50.02
CA ALA A 321 29.29 7.57 49.91
C ALA A 321 29.41 8.79 48.97
N THR A 322 30.58 9.43 48.94
CA THR A 322 30.87 10.52 48.00
C THR A 322 30.94 10.02 46.55
N GLN A 323 31.61 8.88 46.33
CA GLN A 323 31.66 8.24 45.01
C GLN A 323 30.26 7.81 44.55
N ASP A 324 29.46 7.20 45.42
CA ASP A 324 28.09 6.78 45.11
C ASP A 324 27.19 7.98 44.72
N ALA A 325 27.42 9.15 45.32
CA ALA A 325 26.70 10.39 44.97
C ALA A 325 27.10 10.89 43.58
N ILE A 326 28.40 10.91 43.27
CA ILE A 326 28.92 11.27 41.95
C ILE A 326 28.41 10.30 40.88
N ASP A 327 28.46 8.99 41.16
CA ASP A 327 28.01 7.95 40.24
C ASP A 327 26.51 8.02 39.99
N ALA A 328 25.69 8.36 41.01
CA ALA A 328 24.26 8.58 40.84
C ALA A 328 23.97 9.72 39.85
N GLN A 329 24.69 10.84 39.95
CA GLN A 329 24.56 11.97 39.04
C GLN A 329 25.05 11.62 37.62
N ASN A 330 26.23 11.02 37.51
CA ASN A 330 26.83 10.67 36.22
C ASN A 330 25.98 9.65 35.47
N THR A 331 25.45 8.64 36.17
CA THR A 331 24.58 7.62 35.57
C THR A 331 23.29 8.25 35.05
N LEU A 332 22.69 9.18 35.79
CA LEU A 332 21.52 9.92 35.32
C LEU A 332 21.85 10.74 34.07
N ASN A 333 22.89 11.57 34.12
CA ASN A 333 23.28 12.43 32.99
C ASN A 333 23.60 11.61 31.73
N SER A 334 24.28 10.47 31.88
CA SER A 334 24.62 9.58 30.76
C SER A 334 23.38 8.92 30.17
N ARG A 335 22.44 8.49 31.02
CA ARG A 335 21.15 7.95 30.57
C ARG A 335 20.32 9.00 29.84
N LEU A 336 20.18 10.20 30.41
CA LEU A 336 19.45 11.30 29.78
C LEU A 336 20.08 11.71 28.45
N ALA A 337 21.40 11.71 28.33
CA ALA A 337 22.09 11.98 27.05
C ALA A 337 21.79 10.91 25.99
N ALA A 338 21.78 9.62 26.37
CA ALA A 338 21.41 8.54 25.48
C ALA A 338 19.92 8.62 25.07
N ASP A 339 19.04 8.89 26.04
CA ASP A 339 17.60 9.08 25.79
C ASP A 339 17.35 10.28 24.88
N ARG A 340 18.09 11.38 25.06
CA ARG A 340 18.03 12.56 24.18
C ARG A 340 18.39 12.18 22.75
N GLN A 341 19.49 11.44 22.56
CA GLN A 341 19.93 11.00 21.25
C GLN A 341 18.90 10.09 20.58
N GLN A 342 18.29 9.16 21.33
CA GLN A 342 17.24 8.29 20.80
C GLN A 342 15.99 9.08 20.43
N VAL A 343 15.54 10.01 21.29
CA VAL A 343 14.37 10.87 21.02
C VAL A 343 14.58 11.73 19.78
N GLU A 344 15.79 12.25 19.55
CA GLU A 344 16.11 13.00 18.31
C GLU A 344 16.05 12.09 17.08
N ALA A 345 16.54 10.84 17.17
CA ALA A 345 16.45 9.89 16.06
C ALA A 345 14.97 9.56 15.74
N ASP A 346 14.18 9.25 16.77
CA ASP A 346 12.75 8.96 16.65
C ASP A 346 11.98 10.18 16.10
N LEU A 347 12.35 11.39 16.51
CA LEU A 347 11.73 12.63 16.06
C LEU A 347 11.99 12.87 14.57
N ASN A 348 13.22 12.63 14.11
CA ASN A 348 13.57 12.72 12.69
C ASN A 348 12.78 11.70 11.85
N GLU A 349 12.65 10.47 12.33
CA GLU A 349 11.84 9.44 11.69
C GLU A 349 10.36 9.85 11.61
N ALA A 350 9.77 10.31 12.72
CA ALA A 350 8.39 10.77 12.76
C ALA A 350 8.16 11.95 11.82
N ALA A 351 9.07 12.93 11.78
CA ALA A 351 8.99 14.07 10.88
C ALA A 351 9.02 13.65 9.39
N LEU A 352 9.91 12.72 9.03
CA LEU A 352 9.96 12.17 7.66
C LEU A 352 8.65 11.47 7.28
N ARG A 353 8.07 10.67 8.19
CA ARG A 353 6.79 10.00 7.97
C ARG A 353 5.65 10.98 7.82
N VAL A 354 5.59 12.02 8.67
CA VAL A 354 4.59 13.10 8.56
C VAL A 354 4.67 13.78 7.19
N ASN A 355 5.87 14.18 6.76
CA ASN A 355 6.06 14.83 5.46
C ASN A 355 5.67 13.91 4.29
N MET A 356 6.00 12.61 4.38
CA MET A 356 5.59 11.62 3.38
C MET A 356 4.06 11.52 3.29
N GLN A 357 3.36 11.40 4.42
CA GLN A 357 1.90 11.29 4.43
C GLN A 357 1.25 12.59 3.90
N GLN A 358 1.80 13.77 4.25
CA GLN A 358 1.33 15.04 3.69
C GLN A 358 1.47 15.07 2.16
N GLY A 359 2.60 14.58 1.62
CA GLY A 359 2.81 14.46 0.18
C GLY A 359 1.79 13.54 -0.50
N LEU A 360 1.53 12.36 0.09
CA LEU A 360 0.51 11.44 -0.41
C LEU A 360 -0.90 12.04 -0.37
N MET A 361 -1.23 12.75 0.71
CA MET A 361 -2.51 13.46 0.83
C MET A 361 -2.64 14.57 -0.22
N ALA A 362 -1.58 15.34 -0.46
CA ALA A 362 -1.57 16.39 -1.48
C ALA A 362 -1.76 15.82 -2.90
N GLN A 363 -1.10 14.71 -3.22
CA GLN A 363 -1.27 14.01 -4.50
C GLN A 363 -2.69 13.43 -4.66
N ALA A 364 -3.24 12.85 -3.60
CA ALA A 364 -4.61 12.32 -3.61
C ALA A 364 -5.68 13.42 -3.69
N SER A 365 -5.36 14.64 -3.26
CA SER A 365 -6.27 15.80 -3.26
C SER A 365 -6.10 16.70 -4.50
N ASP A 366 -5.22 16.34 -5.45
CA ASP A 366 -5.00 17.13 -6.66
C ASP A 366 -6.30 17.21 -7.50
N PRO A 367 -6.74 18.42 -7.90
CA PRO A 367 -7.93 18.62 -8.71
C PRO A 367 -7.96 17.81 -10.01
N ALA A 368 -6.82 17.51 -10.63
CA ALA A 368 -6.76 16.68 -11.84
C ALA A 368 -7.14 15.21 -11.55
N THR A 369 -6.68 14.68 -10.43
CA THR A 369 -7.06 13.35 -9.92
C THR A 369 -8.50 13.34 -9.44
N THR A 370 -8.98 14.44 -8.85
CA THR A 370 -10.35 14.58 -8.35
C THR A 370 -11.38 14.77 -9.49
N ALA A 371 -11.00 15.42 -10.59
CA ALA A 371 -11.81 15.59 -11.80
C ALA A 371 -12.04 14.26 -12.54
N ALA A 372 -11.07 13.34 -12.49
CA ALA A 372 -11.24 11.97 -12.97
C ALA A 372 -12.27 11.16 -12.15
N ILE A 373 -12.55 11.56 -10.90
CA ILE A 373 -13.48 10.89 -9.98
C ILE A 373 -14.90 11.49 -10.07
N THR A 374 -15.01 12.81 -10.20
CA THR A 374 -16.29 13.54 -10.11
C THR A 374 -17.13 13.50 -11.40
N ASN A 375 -16.51 13.28 -12.56
CA ASN A 375 -17.24 13.14 -13.83
C ASN A 375 -17.92 11.78 -14.04
N ASN A 376 -17.90 10.87 -13.04
CA ASN A 376 -18.47 9.51 -13.14
C ASN A 376 -20.00 9.42 -13.07
N ASN A 377 -20.76 10.51 -13.19
CA ASN A 377 -22.22 10.43 -13.36
C ASN A 377 -22.67 10.53 -14.83
N GLU A 378 -21.76 10.83 -15.76
CA GLU A 378 -22.01 10.69 -17.18
C GLU A 378 -21.09 9.58 -17.71
N GLU A 379 -21.69 8.47 -18.17
CA GLU A 379 -20.93 7.44 -18.87
C GLU A 379 -20.18 8.10 -20.04
N PRO A 380 -18.85 7.93 -20.14
CA PRO A 380 -18.10 8.58 -21.19
C PRO A 380 -18.62 8.10 -22.54
N ALA A 381 -19.09 9.04 -23.37
CA ALA A 381 -19.61 8.72 -24.69
C ALA A 381 -18.54 7.96 -25.48
N LEU A 382 -18.90 6.81 -26.02
CA LEU A 382 -17.98 5.97 -26.78
C LEU A 382 -18.08 6.27 -28.27
N ILE A 383 -16.92 6.22 -28.93
CA ILE A 383 -16.83 6.28 -30.37
C ILE A 383 -16.30 4.94 -30.85
N TYR A 384 -17.07 4.29 -31.72
CA TYR A 384 -16.71 3.02 -32.34
C TYR A 384 -16.28 3.26 -33.78
N SER A 385 -15.18 2.65 -34.19
CA SER A 385 -14.83 2.55 -35.60
C SER A 385 -14.57 1.08 -35.98
N LEU A 386 -15.08 0.70 -37.15
CA LEU A 386 -14.90 -0.62 -37.74
C LEU A 386 -13.87 -0.51 -38.85
N VAL A 387 -12.80 -1.29 -38.75
CA VAL A 387 -11.85 -1.47 -39.83
C VAL A 387 -12.23 -2.74 -40.57
N ARG A 388 -12.67 -2.59 -41.82
CA ARG A 388 -13.13 -3.67 -42.70
C ARG A 388 -12.30 -3.72 -43.97
N VAL A 389 -11.94 -4.94 -44.37
CA VAL A 389 -11.26 -5.19 -45.65
C VAL A 389 -12.32 -5.59 -46.69
N THR A 390 -12.47 -4.77 -47.74
CA THR A 390 -13.35 -5.05 -48.88
C THR A 390 -12.50 -5.01 -50.15
N ASP A 391 -12.54 -6.08 -50.95
CA ASP A 391 -11.76 -6.23 -52.19
C ASP A 391 -10.25 -5.95 -52.04
N GLY A 392 -9.67 -6.38 -50.90
CA GLY A 392 -8.25 -6.22 -50.60
C GLY A 392 -7.84 -4.80 -50.17
N LYS A 393 -8.80 -3.87 -50.02
CA LYS A 393 -8.57 -2.53 -49.48
C LYS A 393 -9.15 -2.40 -48.08
N THR A 394 -8.33 -1.90 -47.15
CA THR A 394 -8.75 -1.61 -45.78
C THR A 394 -9.45 -0.25 -45.72
N SER A 395 -10.66 -0.23 -45.16
CA SER A 395 -11.42 1.01 -44.91
C SER A 395 -11.80 1.09 -43.44
N GLU A 396 -11.76 2.30 -42.87
CA GLU A 396 -12.25 2.58 -41.50
C GLU A 396 -13.59 3.30 -41.61
N ILE A 397 -14.60 2.75 -40.94
CA ILE A 397 -16.01 3.17 -41.01
C ILE A 397 -16.45 3.57 -39.61
N ASP A 398 -17.10 4.73 -39.47
CA ASP A 398 -17.73 5.13 -38.23
C ASP A 398 -18.88 4.16 -37.89
N ALA A 399 -18.85 3.62 -36.68
CA ALA A 399 -19.75 2.56 -36.26
C ALA A 399 -20.65 3.00 -35.09
N LYS A 400 -21.86 2.45 -35.06
CA LYS A 400 -22.81 2.54 -33.94
C LYS A 400 -22.95 1.16 -33.28
N GLU A 401 -23.56 1.13 -32.10
CA GLU A 401 -23.78 -0.10 -31.32
C GLU A 401 -24.53 -1.20 -32.09
N ASP A 402 -25.46 -0.81 -32.96
CA ASP A 402 -26.29 -1.68 -33.79
C ASP A 402 -25.63 -2.07 -35.13
N THR A 403 -24.44 -1.53 -35.43
CA THR A 403 -23.76 -1.78 -36.70
C THR A 403 -23.32 -3.25 -36.78
N PRO A 404 -23.61 -3.96 -37.89
CA PRO A 404 -23.25 -5.36 -38.04
C PRO A 404 -21.75 -5.53 -38.23
N VAL A 405 -21.19 -6.45 -37.44
CA VAL A 405 -19.78 -6.89 -37.52
C VAL A 405 -19.73 -8.05 -38.50
N LEU A 406 -18.70 -8.10 -39.34
CA LEU A 406 -18.45 -9.19 -40.28
C LEU A 406 -17.20 -9.99 -39.88
N PRO A 407 -17.07 -11.25 -40.35
CA PRO A 407 -15.88 -12.05 -40.12
C PRO A 407 -14.62 -11.35 -40.64
N GLY A 408 -13.61 -11.19 -39.78
CA GLY A 408 -12.35 -10.51 -40.08
C GLY A 408 -12.33 -9.00 -39.79
N ASP A 409 -13.42 -8.41 -39.29
CA ASP A 409 -13.44 -7.00 -38.88
C ASP A 409 -12.55 -6.74 -37.65
N VAL A 410 -12.04 -5.51 -37.55
CA VAL A 410 -11.40 -4.99 -36.33
C VAL A 410 -12.23 -3.85 -35.76
N ILE A 411 -12.73 -4.02 -34.56
CA ILE A 411 -13.46 -2.98 -33.81
C ILE A 411 -12.45 -2.18 -32.99
N LYS A 412 -12.43 -0.86 -33.19
CA LYS A 412 -11.68 0.09 -32.36
C LYS A 412 -12.66 0.82 -31.45
N VAL A 413 -12.40 0.78 -30.15
CA VAL A 413 -13.19 1.47 -29.14
C VAL A 413 -12.36 2.61 -28.55
N LYS A 414 -12.86 3.84 -28.64
CA LYS A 414 -12.22 5.03 -28.07
C LYS A 414 -13.19 5.78 -27.18
N LEU A 415 -12.67 6.41 -26.13
CA LEU A 415 -13.39 7.40 -25.34
C LEU A 415 -13.54 8.68 -26.18
N ALA A 416 -14.74 9.27 -26.21
CA ALA A 416 -14.93 10.59 -26.79
C ALA A 416 -14.05 11.60 -26.04
N PRO A 417 -13.41 12.55 -26.75
CA PRO A 417 -12.65 13.61 -26.10
C PRO A 417 -13.59 14.39 -25.18
N THR A 418 -13.30 14.40 -23.89
CA THR A 418 -13.97 15.27 -22.92
C THR A 418 -13.73 16.71 -23.37
N ALA A 419 -14.80 17.46 -23.64
CA ALA A 419 -14.68 18.87 -23.98
C ALA A 419 -14.02 19.60 -22.80
N SER A 420 -12.77 20.02 -22.96
CA SER A 420 -12.13 20.98 -22.08
C SER A 420 -12.93 22.27 -22.16
N GLN A 421 -13.69 22.59 -21.11
CA GLN A 421 -14.22 23.94 -20.88
C GLN A 421 -13.19 24.78 -20.13
#